data_AF-A0A2U1V704-F1
#
_entry.id   AF-A0A2U1V704-F1
#
_cell.length_a   1.000
_cell.length_b   1.000
_cell.length_c   1.000
_cell.angle_alpha   90.00
_cell.angle_beta   90.00
_cell.angle_gamma   90.00
#
_symmetry.space_group_name_H-M   'P 1'
#
loop_
_entity.id
_entity.type
_entity.pdbx_description
1 polymer ?
#
loop_
_entity_poly.entity_id
_entity_poly.type
_entity_poly.pdbx_seq_one_letter_code
_entity_poly.pdbx_strand_id
1 'polypeptide(L)'
;MPLGQTIATGGASLAESRAAEAEAFRAAVSRLRQARAGGAGRRAAAVRATRRLWQAVLLAVCSPACPLPDALRDGFGLLGSAVLRELEREQPDLDFLIMVNEQVVAGLATYH
;
A
#
# COMPACT_ATOMS: atom_id res chain seq x y z
N MET A 1 -9.60 -42.92 24.16
CA MET A 1 -8.90 -42.08 23.16
C MET A 1 -9.77 -40.87 22.85
N PRO A 2 -9.40 -39.66 23.29
CA PRO A 2 -9.76 -38.49 22.51
C PRO A 2 -8.56 -37.54 22.36
N LEU A 3 -8.26 -37.14 21.13
CA LEU A 3 -7.56 -35.88 20.90
C LEU A 3 -8.43 -35.06 19.97
N GLY A 4 -9.16 -34.14 20.59
CA GLY A 4 -9.67 -32.97 19.90
C GLY A 4 -8.48 -32.10 19.49
N GLN A 5 -8.46 -31.70 18.24
CA GLN A 5 -7.82 -30.46 17.80
C GLN A 5 -8.74 -29.83 16.77
N THR A 6 -9.63 -28.96 17.26
CA THR A 6 -10.18 -27.89 16.43
C THR A 6 -9.01 -26.95 16.19
N ILE A 7 -8.42 -26.99 14.99
CA ILE A 7 -7.47 -25.97 14.56
C ILE A 7 -8.30 -24.71 14.37
N ALA A 8 -8.28 -23.82 15.36
CA ALA A 8 -8.70 -22.45 15.19
C ALA A 8 -7.66 -21.78 14.28
N THR A 9 -7.87 -21.83 12.97
CA THR A 9 -7.16 -20.96 12.03
C THR A 9 -7.66 -19.54 12.30
N GLY A 10 -6.99 -18.84 13.22
CA GLY A 10 -7.24 -17.43 13.50
C GLY A 10 -6.88 -16.60 12.29
N GLY A 11 -7.85 -16.36 11.41
CA GLY A 11 -7.76 -15.28 10.44
C GLY A 11 -7.73 -13.95 11.20
N ALA A 12 -6.76 -13.09 10.88
CA ALA A 12 -6.75 -11.73 11.41
C ALA A 12 -8.10 -11.07 11.14
N SER A 13 -8.62 -10.35 12.12
CA SER A 13 -9.85 -9.59 11.95
C SER A 13 -9.68 -8.58 10.79
N LEU A 14 -10.80 -8.21 10.15
CA LEU A 14 -10.78 -7.19 9.09
C LEU A 14 -10.15 -5.88 9.59
N ALA A 15 -10.38 -5.52 10.85
CA ALA A 15 -9.79 -4.34 11.48
C ALA A 15 -8.26 -4.43 11.59
N GLU A 16 -7.72 -5.59 11.99
CA GLU A 16 -6.27 -5.81 12.05
C GLU A 16 -5.63 -5.78 10.65
N SER A 17 -6.33 -6.32 9.65
CA SER A 17 -5.87 -6.28 8.27
C SER A 17 -5.85 -4.84 7.73
N ARG A 18 -6.88 -4.03 8.00
CA ARG A 18 -6.93 -2.60 7.65
C ARG A 18 -5.87 -1.78 8.38
N ALA A 19 -5.64 -2.06 9.66
CA ALA A 19 -4.59 -1.39 10.42
C ALA A 19 -3.19 -1.72 9.86
N ALA A 20 -2.95 -2.98 9.46
CA ALA A 20 -1.70 -3.40 8.83
C ALA A 20 -1.49 -2.74 7.45
N GLU A 21 -2.55 -2.64 6.64
CA GLU A 21 -2.52 -1.90 5.36
C GLU A 21 -2.15 -0.42 5.60
N ALA A 22 -2.85 0.25 6.54
CA ALA A 22 -2.58 1.64 6.86
C ALA A 22 -1.15 1.86 7.37
N GLU A 23 -0.62 0.94 8.18
CA GLU A 23 0.77 0.97 8.63
C GLU A 23 1.76 0.82 7.46
N ALA A 24 1.49 -0.06 6.50
CA ALA A 24 2.33 -0.22 5.32
C ALA A 24 2.45 1.09 4.52
N PHE A 25 1.33 1.80 4.31
CA PHE A 25 1.34 3.11 3.66
C PHE A 25 2.01 4.20 4.51
N ARG A 26 1.76 4.26 5.82
CA ARG A 26 2.46 5.20 6.73
C ARG A 26 3.98 4.98 6.71
N ALA A 27 4.41 3.74 6.67
CA ALA A 27 5.82 3.38 6.56
C ALA A 27 6.41 3.77 5.18
N ALA A 28 5.64 3.72 4.10
CA ALA A 28 6.05 4.24 2.80
C ALA A 28 6.22 5.77 2.82
N VAL A 29 5.25 6.50 3.38
CA VAL A 29 5.32 7.96 3.56
C VAL A 29 6.56 8.37 4.35
N SER A 30 6.83 7.70 5.49
CA SER A 30 8.01 7.97 6.30
C SER A 30 9.31 7.79 5.51
N ARG A 31 9.43 6.70 4.72
CA ARG A 31 10.62 6.45 3.88
C ARG A 31 10.77 7.50 2.78
N LEU A 32 9.68 7.91 2.14
CA LEU A 32 9.71 8.94 1.10
C LEU A 32 10.14 10.30 1.67
N ARG A 33 9.64 10.69 2.85
CA ARG A 33 10.07 11.91 3.56
C ARG A 33 11.56 11.85 3.93
N GLN A 34 12.03 10.71 4.43
CA GLN A 34 13.46 10.51 4.71
C GLN A 34 14.33 10.54 3.45
N ALA A 35 13.80 10.05 2.31
CA ALA A 35 14.46 10.15 1.02
C ALA A 35 14.50 11.58 0.47
N ARG A 36 13.45 12.38 0.69
CA ARG A 36 13.42 13.81 0.34
C ARG A 36 14.49 14.60 1.09
N ALA A 37 14.72 14.29 2.36
CA ALA A 37 15.78 14.90 3.18
C ALA A 37 17.15 14.21 3.05
N GLY A 38 17.28 13.18 2.21
CA GLY A 38 18.44 12.28 2.16
C GLY A 38 19.17 12.27 0.81
N GLY A 39 20.25 11.51 0.74
CA GLY A 39 21.01 11.31 -0.50
C GLY A 39 20.45 10.21 -1.42
N ALA A 40 21.06 10.05 -2.60
CA ALA A 40 20.61 9.17 -3.69
C ALA A 40 20.32 7.71 -3.24
N GLY A 41 21.09 7.15 -2.31
CA GLY A 41 20.87 5.79 -1.81
C GLY A 41 19.53 5.62 -1.07
N ARG A 42 19.16 6.57 -0.21
CA ARG A 42 17.86 6.55 0.49
C ARG A 42 16.70 6.71 -0.48
N ARG A 43 16.88 7.55 -1.50
CA ARG A 43 15.91 7.73 -2.58
C ARG A 43 15.66 6.44 -3.35
N ALA A 44 16.72 5.76 -3.79
CA ALA A 44 16.59 4.49 -4.49
C ALA A 44 15.89 3.40 -3.65
N ALA A 45 16.18 3.34 -2.35
CA ALA A 45 15.51 2.42 -1.43
C ALA A 45 14.01 2.73 -1.26
N ALA A 46 13.66 4.00 -1.05
CA ALA A 46 12.27 4.43 -0.90
C ALA A 46 11.45 4.20 -2.17
N VAL A 47 12.02 4.48 -3.35
CA VAL A 47 11.38 4.20 -4.65
C VAL A 47 11.11 2.71 -4.82
N ARG A 48 12.09 1.84 -4.54
CA ARG A 48 11.90 0.37 -4.62
C ARG A 48 10.82 -0.14 -3.67
N ALA A 49 10.81 0.35 -2.43
CA ALA A 49 9.82 -0.06 -1.44
C ALA A 49 8.40 0.39 -1.85
N THR A 50 8.27 1.64 -2.30
CA THR A 50 6.99 2.20 -2.77
C THR A 50 6.48 1.46 -4.01
N ARG A 51 7.37 1.13 -4.96
CA ARG A 51 7.02 0.33 -6.15
C ARG A 51 6.43 -1.03 -5.76
N ARG A 52 7.09 -1.74 -4.84
CA ARG A 52 6.60 -3.06 -4.38
C ARG A 52 5.23 -2.96 -3.70
N LEU A 53 5.03 -1.93 -2.87
CA LEU A 53 3.74 -1.68 -2.24
C LEU A 53 2.63 -1.49 -3.29
N TRP A 54 2.85 -0.61 -4.27
CA TRP A 54 1.85 -0.32 -5.29
C TRP A 54 1.61 -1.48 -6.28
N GLN A 55 2.63 -2.28 -6.56
CA GLN A 55 2.43 -3.55 -7.29
C GLN A 55 1.54 -4.52 -6.51
N ALA A 56 1.74 -4.65 -5.19
CA ALA A 56 0.88 -5.47 -4.34
C ALA A 56 -0.55 -4.96 -4.29
N VAL A 57 -0.75 -3.64 -4.23
CA VAL A 57 -2.08 -3.00 -4.31
C VAL A 57 -2.76 -3.36 -5.64
N LEU A 58 -2.07 -3.20 -6.77
CA LEU A 58 -2.63 -3.53 -8.08
C LEU A 58 -3.00 -5.03 -8.19
N LEU A 59 -2.15 -5.93 -7.69
CA LEU A 59 -2.46 -7.36 -7.64
C LEU A 59 -3.70 -7.64 -6.77
N ALA A 60 -3.83 -6.97 -5.63
CA ALA A 60 -4.96 -7.14 -4.72
C ALA A 60 -6.28 -6.63 -5.33
N VAL A 61 -6.27 -5.47 -6.00
CA VAL A 61 -7.49 -4.91 -6.61
C VAL A 61 -7.92 -5.65 -7.87
N CYS A 62 -6.98 -6.22 -8.62
CA CYS A 62 -7.28 -7.08 -9.78
C CYS A 62 -7.77 -8.48 -9.40
N SER A 63 -7.64 -8.88 -8.13
CA SER A 63 -8.13 -10.18 -7.67
C SER A 63 -9.65 -10.27 -7.80
N PRO A 64 -10.20 -11.38 -8.33
CA PRO A 64 -11.64 -11.63 -8.30
C PRO A 64 -12.22 -11.66 -6.88
N ALA A 65 -11.38 -11.91 -5.87
CA ALA A 65 -11.77 -11.90 -4.45
C ALA A 65 -11.70 -10.50 -3.81
N CYS A 66 -11.35 -9.45 -4.57
CA CYS A 66 -11.30 -8.09 -4.06
C CYS A 66 -12.73 -7.64 -3.66
N PRO A 67 -12.95 -7.23 -2.40
CA PRO A 67 -14.29 -6.83 -1.93
C PRO A 67 -14.66 -5.39 -2.35
N LEU A 68 -13.79 -4.68 -3.07
CA LEU A 68 -14.06 -3.30 -3.50
C LEU A 68 -15.04 -3.29 -4.69
N PRO A 69 -15.97 -2.31 -4.72
CA PRO A 69 -16.79 -2.03 -5.90
C PRO A 69 -15.94 -1.78 -7.16
N ASP A 70 -16.45 -2.17 -8.33
CA ASP A 70 -15.76 -2.05 -9.63
C ASP A 70 -15.21 -0.65 -9.89
N ALA A 71 -16.04 0.38 -9.67
CA ALA A 71 -15.61 1.77 -9.84
C ALA A 71 -14.41 2.15 -8.95
N LEU A 72 -14.33 1.61 -7.72
CA LEU A 72 -13.18 1.83 -6.85
C LEU A 72 -11.97 1.01 -7.32
N ARG A 73 -12.17 -0.22 -7.81
CA ARG A 73 -11.10 -1.04 -8.39
C ARG A 73 -10.47 -0.35 -9.60
N ASP A 74 -11.29 0.19 -10.50
CA ASP A 74 -10.84 0.95 -11.67
C ASP A 74 -10.09 2.22 -11.25
N GLY A 75 -10.62 2.95 -10.26
CA GLY A 75 -9.95 4.12 -9.69
C GLY A 75 -8.56 3.79 -9.13
N PHE A 76 -8.44 2.70 -8.36
CA PHE A 76 -7.15 2.21 -7.86
C PHE A 76 -6.23 1.71 -8.97
N GLY A 77 -6.78 1.10 -10.03
CA GLY A 77 -6.03 0.70 -11.22
C GLY A 77 -5.37 1.90 -11.92
N LEU A 78 -6.13 2.97 -12.14
CA LEU A 78 -5.64 4.23 -12.71
C LEU A 78 -4.60 4.89 -11.81
N LEU A 79 -4.91 5.03 -10.52
CA LEU A 79 -4.01 5.66 -9.54
C LEU A 79 -2.70 4.87 -9.40
N GLY A 80 -2.77 3.55 -9.24
CA GLY A 80 -1.60 2.69 -9.12
C GLY A 80 -0.73 2.73 -10.37
N SER A 81 -1.33 2.77 -11.57
CA SER A 81 -0.60 2.93 -12.82
C SER A 81 0.13 4.29 -12.88
N ALA A 82 -0.51 5.38 -12.45
CA ALA A 82 0.11 6.70 -12.39
C ALA A 82 1.30 6.72 -11.41
N VAL A 83 1.14 6.12 -10.23
CA VAL A 83 2.22 6.00 -9.23
C VAL A 83 3.40 5.19 -9.78
N LEU A 84 3.16 4.04 -10.41
CA LEU A 84 4.24 3.22 -10.97
C LEU A 84 5.00 3.95 -12.08
N ARG A 85 4.29 4.67 -12.96
CA ARG A 85 4.91 5.52 -13.99
C ARG A 85 5.76 6.63 -13.39
N GLU A 86 5.30 7.29 -12.33
CA GLU A 86 6.08 8.31 -11.64
C GLU A 86 7.36 7.73 -11.04
N LEU A 87 7.28 6.55 -10.43
CA LEU A 87 8.42 5.83 -9.86
C LEU A 87 9.45 5.37 -10.90
N GLU A 88 9.09 5.28 -12.18
CA GLU A 88 9.99 4.90 -13.27
C GLU A 88 10.82 6.07 -13.83
N ARG A 89 10.47 7.32 -13.49
CA ARG A 89 11.21 8.50 -13.93
C ARG A 89 12.60 8.52 -13.32
N GLU A 90 13.56 9.12 -14.03
CA GLU A 90 14.93 9.32 -13.52
C GLU A 90 14.94 10.13 -12.21
N GLN A 91 14.06 11.12 -12.14
CA GLN A 91 13.83 11.94 -10.95
C GLN A 91 12.34 11.91 -10.59
N PRO A 92 11.89 10.93 -9.77
CA PRO A 92 10.50 10.85 -9.35
C PRO A 92 10.08 12.03 -8.46
N ASP A 93 8.87 12.53 -8.64
CA ASP A 93 8.27 13.53 -7.76
C ASP A 93 7.90 12.86 -6.42
N LEU A 94 8.74 13.08 -5.41
CA LEU A 94 8.51 12.53 -4.08
C LEU A 94 7.35 13.19 -3.36
N ASP A 95 7.02 14.44 -3.68
CA ASP A 95 5.93 15.16 -3.03
C ASP A 95 4.58 14.65 -3.53
N PHE A 96 4.46 14.41 -4.83
CA PHE A 96 3.34 13.68 -5.41
C PHE A 96 3.17 12.30 -4.74
N LEU A 97 4.25 11.51 -4.66
CA LEU A 97 4.19 10.18 -4.07
C LEU A 97 3.79 10.23 -2.60
N ILE A 98 4.33 11.16 -1.81
CA ILE A 98 3.96 11.35 -0.41
C ILE A 98 2.46 11.67 -0.31
N MET A 99 2.00 12.67 -1.05
CA MET A 99 0.60 13.10 -1.05
C MET A 99 -0.35 11.94 -1.37
N VAL A 100 -0.08 11.17 -2.43
CA VAL A 100 -0.94 10.04 -2.82
C VAL A 100 -1.01 8.99 -1.70
N ASN A 101 0.13 8.61 -1.11
CA ASN A 101 0.13 7.62 -0.03
C ASN A 101 -0.57 8.15 1.24
N GLU A 102 -0.47 9.45 1.53
CA GLU A 102 -1.21 10.09 2.63
C GLU A 102 -2.73 10.07 2.42
N GLN A 103 -3.21 10.31 1.19
CA GLN A 103 -4.62 10.22 0.86
C GLN A 103 -5.16 8.80 1.05
N VAL A 104 -4.37 7.77 0.69
CA VAL A 104 -4.74 6.38 0.94
C VAL A 104 -4.81 6.08 2.43
N VAL A 105 -3.85 6.55 3.23
CA VAL A 105 -3.89 6.41 4.70
C VAL A 105 -5.14 7.07 5.28
N ALA A 106 -5.48 8.29 4.85
CA ALA A 106 -6.67 9.00 5.30
C ALA A 106 -7.96 8.24 4.95
N GLY A 107 -8.04 7.68 3.74
CA GLY A 107 -9.15 6.82 3.32
C GLY A 107 -9.29 5.57 4.20
N LEU A 108 -8.19 4.88 4.50
CA LEU A 108 -8.19 3.70 5.37
C LEU A 108 -8.58 4.04 6.83
N ALA A 109 -8.18 5.20 7.34
CA ALA A 109 -8.50 5.64 8.70
C ALA A 109 -9.98 6.02 8.89
N THR A 110 -10.67 6.39 7.80
CA THR A 110 -12.08 6.83 7.86
C THR A 110 -13.07 5.66 7.95
N TYR A 111 -12.64 4.43 7.65
CA TYR A 111 -13.49 3.22 7.69
C TYR A 111 -13.35 2.40 8.99
N HIS A 112 -12.98 3.05 10.11
CA HIS A 112 -13.02 2.49 11.47
C HIS A 112 -14.20 3.07 12.25
#